data_AF-A0A971GKF4-F1
#
_entry.id   AF-A0A971GKF4-F1
#
_cell.length_a   1.000
_cell.length_b   1.000
_cell.length_c   1.000
_cell.angle_alpha   90.00
_cell.angle_beta   90.00
_cell.angle_gamma   90.00
#
_symmetry.space_group_name_H-M   'P 1'
#
loop_
_entity.id
_entity.type
_entity.pdbx_description
1 polymer ?
#
loop_
_entity_poly.entity_id
_entity_poly.type
_entity_poly.pdbx_seq_one_letter_code
_entity_poly.pdbx_strand_id
1 'polypeptide(L)'
;MSEDERSQFGMSGVETVNQLYGGEELRALQRKDGRFVNSGLVATLTGSVASDQLEDGKVVSGIGGQYNFVSMAHEVPGGKLIMAIRATRGSGKKLKSNIVYNYGHTSIPKYLRDIVVTEYGIAHIKGISDGRIAEEMIKIADSRFQPQLVREAKKHGKLPADYEIPEEYRNNYPEKVDSFIKSYQAKGLFKLFPFGTDVLPEEAVLAASLKGLKAYKELKPVRTIFKLLAEMLKSVPEKAAPYLKRMDLENPKNFSERFQQKTVIAALRLASRI
;
A
#
# COMPACT_ATOMS: atom_id res chain seq x y z
N MET A 1 3.90 -0.27 -34.01
CA MET A 1 3.14 -1.47 -33.62
C MET A 1 2.55 -2.08 -34.89
N SER A 2 2.89 -3.33 -35.16
CA SER A 2 2.36 -4.09 -36.31
C SER A 2 0.87 -4.41 -36.10
N GLU A 3 0.21 -4.93 -37.15
CA GLU A 3 -1.17 -5.38 -37.05
C GLU A 3 -1.30 -6.60 -36.12
N ASP A 4 -0.35 -7.54 -36.19
CA ASP A 4 -0.29 -8.70 -35.30
C ASP A 4 -0.21 -8.28 -33.83
N GLU A 5 0.66 -7.32 -33.50
CA GLU A 5 0.76 -6.76 -32.14
C GLU A 5 -0.53 -6.06 -31.70
N ARG A 6 -1.21 -5.35 -32.60
CA ARG A 6 -2.50 -4.70 -32.27
C ARG A 6 -3.59 -5.74 -32.01
N SER A 7 -3.59 -6.86 -32.73
CA SER A 7 -4.59 -7.92 -32.59
C SER A 7 -4.58 -8.59 -31.21
N GLN A 8 -3.50 -8.44 -30.45
CA GLN A 8 -3.40 -8.90 -29.05
C GLN A 8 -4.24 -8.06 -28.07
N PHE A 9 -4.75 -6.90 -28.48
CA PHE A 9 -5.50 -5.99 -27.62
C PHE A 9 -6.96 -5.87 -28.08
N GLY A 10 -7.88 -6.45 -27.29
CA GLY A 10 -9.32 -6.27 -27.48
C GLY A 10 -9.87 -5.13 -26.61
N MET A 11 -10.02 -3.93 -27.16
CA MET A 11 -10.69 -2.84 -26.45
C MET A 11 -12.21 -2.94 -26.59
N SER A 12 -12.93 -2.79 -25.49
CA SER A 12 -14.40 -2.83 -25.44
C SER A 12 -14.95 -1.82 -24.43
N GLY A 13 -16.25 -1.56 -24.49
CA GLY A 13 -16.94 -0.65 -23.57
C GLY A 13 -16.94 -1.15 -22.13
N VAL A 14 -17.02 -0.22 -21.18
CA VAL A 14 -17.02 -0.54 -19.74
C VAL A 14 -18.20 -1.43 -19.37
N GLU A 15 -19.36 -1.26 -20.01
CA GLU A 15 -20.53 -2.13 -19.80
C GLU A 15 -20.31 -3.60 -20.22
N THR A 16 -19.31 -3.86 -21.04
CA THR A 16 -18.94 -5.22 -21.47
C THR A 16 -17.83 -5.81 -20.60
N VAL A 17 -16.84 -5.00 -20.24
CA VAL A 17 -15.66 -5.46 -19.49
C VAL A 17 -16.01 -5.73 -18.04
N ASN A 18 -16.76 -4.83 -17.40
CA ASN A 18 -16.93 -4.83 -15.94
C ASN A 18 -18.04 -5.77 -15.45
N GLN A 19 -18.86 -6.36 -16.32
CA GLN A 19 -19.99 -7.19 -15.89
C GLN A 19 -20.27 -8.35 -16.85
N LEU A 20 -21.01 -9.34 -16.36
CA LEU A 20 -21.39 -10.51 -17.14
C LEU A 20 -22.67 -10.31 -17.96
N TYR A 21 -23.47 -9.28 -17.67
CA TYR A 21 -24.78 -9.08 -18.32
C TYR A 21 -24.71 -8.91 -19.84
N GLY A 22 -25.59 -9.60 -20.57
CA GLY A 22 -25.69 -9.51 -22.03
C GLY A 22 -24.68 -10.41 -22.76
N GLY A 23 -24.54 -11.66 -22.31
CA GLY A 23 -23.59 -12.64 -22.83
C GLY A 23 -22.95 -13.48 -21.74
N GLU A 24 -23.71 -13.75 -20.67
CA GLU A 24 -23.27 -14.29 -19.39
C GLU A 24 -22.45 -15.57 -19.55
N GLU A 25 -22.94 -16.52 -20.36
CA GLU A 25 -22.27 -17.80 -20.59
C GLU A 25 -20.89 -17.61 -21.23
N LEU A 26 -20.83 -16.93 -22.38
CA LEU A 26 -19.57 -16.69 -23.08
C LEU A 26 -18.60 -15.88 -22.21
N ARG A 27 -19.10 -14.85 -21.53
CA ARG A 27 -18.29 -13.95 -20.69
C ARG A 27 -17.74 -14.66 -19.45
N ALA A 28 -18.52 -15.57 -18.86
CA ALA A 28 -18.07 -16.39 -17.73
C ALA A 28 -17.02 -17.41 -18.20
N LEU A 29 -17.23 -18.07 -19.35
CA LEU A 29 -16.26 -19.00 -19.93
C LEU A 29 -14.94 -18.32 -20.28
N GLN A 30 -14.98 -17.13 -20.89
CA GLN A 30 -13.78 -16.33 -21.21
C GLN A 30 -13.00 -15.88 -19.98
N ARG A 31 -13.64 -15.84 -18.80
CA ARG A 31 -13.04 -15.37 -17.55
C ARG A 31 -12.83 -16.49 -16.53
N LYS A 32 -13.10 -17.74 -16.91
CA LYS A 32 -12.96 -18.92 -16.05
C LYS A 32 -11.61 -18.89 -15.33
N ASP A 33 -11.62 -19.23 -14.04
CA ASP A 33 -10.43 -19.19 -13.18
C ASP A 33 -9.81 -17.79 -13.03
N GLY A 34 -10.59 -16.74 -13.29
CA GLY A 34 -10.17 -15.34 -13.15
C GLY A 34 -9.70 -14.96 -11.75
N ARG A 35 -8.75 -14.03 -11.68
CA ARG A 35 -8.23 -13.44 -10.43
C ARG A 35 -8.51 -11.95 -10.43
N PHE A 36 -9.45 -11.55 -9.59
CA PHE A 36 -9.93 -10.19 -9.49
C PHE A 36 -9.20 -9.50 -8.35
N VAL A 37 -8.15 -8.76 -8.68
CA VAL A 37 -7.30 -8.08 -7.70
C VAL A 37 -7.73 -6.62 -7.56
N ASN A 38 -8.11 -6.22 -6.36
CA ASN A 38 -8.52 -4.86 -6.04
C ASN A 38 -7.79 -4.36 -4.79
N SER A 39 -7.73 -3.04 -4.60
CA SER A 39 -7.20 -2.43 -3.38
C SER A 39 -8.30 -1.82 -2.52
N GLY A 40 -8.19 -1.96 -1.21
CA GLY A 40 -9.07 -1.30 -0.22
C GLY A 40 -8.32 -0.32 0.68
N LEU A 41 -9.04 0.58 1.32
CA LEU A 41 -8.47 1.51 2.31
C LEU A 41 -8.36 0.85 3.68
N VAL A 42 -9.44 0.22 4.14
CA VAL A 42 -9.61 -0.35 5.47
C VAL A 42 -10.49 -1.60 5.38
N ALA A 43 -10.15 -2.65 6.14
CA ALA A 43 -11.00 -3.82 6.35
C ALA A 43 -11.35 -4.03 7.82
N THR A 44 -12.56 -4.51 8.06
CA THR A 44 -13.03 -4.89 9.39
C THR A 44 -12.63 -6.33 9.74
N LEU A 45 -12.70 -6.72 11.02
CA LEU A 45 -12.52 -8.13 11.44
C LEU A 45 -13.60 -9.07 10.91
N THR A 46 -14.68 -8.55 10.33
CA THR A 46 -15.69 -9.32 9.61
C THR A 46 -15.38 -9.44 8.12
N GLY A 47 -14.29 -8.85 7.62
CA GLY A 47 -13.93 -8.88 6.20
C GLY A 47 -14.75 -7.94 5.32
N SER A 48 -15.53 -7.01 5.89
CA SER A 48 -16.07 -5.88 5.11
C SER A 48 -14.94 -4.92 4.77
N VAL A 49 -15.04 -4.22 3.64
CA VAL A 49 -14.00 -3.31 3.14
C VAL A 49 -14.60 -1.95 2.81
N ALA A 50 -13.91 -0.90 3.23
CA ALA A 50 -14.11 0.46 2.75
C ALA A 50 -12.99 0.83 1.77
N SER A 51 -13.36 1.37 0.61
CA SER A 51 -12.44 1.63 -0.50
C SER A 51 -12.43 3.08 -0.99
N ASP A 52 -13.48 3.84 -0.73
CA ASP A 52 -13.73 5.13 -1.38
C ASP A 52 -13.99 6.28 -0.39
N GLN A 53 -14.33 5.99 0.87
CA GLN A 53 -14.71 7.00 1.86
C GLN A 53 -14.10 6.72 3.24
N LEU A 54 -13.82 7.80 3.98
CA LEU A 54 -13.41 7.78 5.38
C LEU A 54 -14.62 7.80 6.33
N GLU A 55 -14.44 7.44 7.60
CA GLU A 55 -15.52 7.43 8.61
C GLU A 55 -16.17 8.79 8.87
N ASP A 56 -15.46 9.89 8.63
CA ASP A 56 -16.00 11.24 8.75
C ASP A 56 -16.83 11.67 7.53
N GLY A 57 -17.11 10.74 6.61
CA GLY A 57 -17.85 10.97 5.39
C GLY A 57 -17.03 11.58 4.26
N LYS A 58 -15.72 11.83 4.46
CA LYS A 58 -14.87 12.36 3.39
C LYS A 58 -14.65 11.32 2.30
N VAL A 59 -15.07 11.65 1.08
CA VAL A 59 -14.77 10.86 -0.13
C VAL A 59 -13.30 11.04 -0.51
N VAL A 60 -12.59 9.93 -0.65
CA VAL A 60 -11.17 9.85 -1.04
C VAL A 60 -11.04 9.63 -2.54
N SER A 61 -11.89 8.76 -3.09
CA SER A 61 -11.94 8.40 -4.51
C SER A 61 -13.35 7.94 -4.89
N GLY A 62 -13.62 7.72 -6.17
CA GLY A 62 -14.79 6.94 -6.57
C GLY A 62 -14.54 5.43 -6.38
N ILE A 63 -15.61 4.65 -6.22
CA ILE A 63 -15.53 3.17 -6.15
C ILE A 63 -15.15 2.53 -7.50
N GLY A 64 -15.48 3.19 -8.62
CA GLY A 64 -15.23 2.69 -9.96
C GLY A 64 -15.86 1.32 -10.22
N GLY A 65 -15.19 0.48 -11.00
CA GLY A 65 -15.64 -0.88 -11.32
C GLY A 65 -15.38 -1.92 -10.22
N GLN A 66 -14.84 -1.52 -9.07
CA GLN A 66 -14.42 -2.47 -8.02
C GLN A 66 -15.57 -3.40 -7.61
N TYR A 67 -16.74 -2.83 -7.34
CA TYR A 67 -17.92 -3.62 -6.97
C TYR A 67 -18.26 -4.65 -8.04
N ASN A 68 -18.21 -4.28 -9.32
CA ASN A 68 -18.58 -5.20 -10.39
C ASN A 68 -17.60 -6.38 -10.49
N PHE A 69 -16.29 -6.13 -10.39
CA PHE A 69 -15.29 -7.21 -10.39
C PHE A 69 -15.35 -8.08 -9.13
N VAL A 70 -15.71 -7.49 -7.98
CA VAL A 70 -15.97 -8.23 -6.75
C VAL A 70 -17.15 -9.19 -6.95
N SER A 71 -18.31 -8.72 -7.46
CA SER A 71 -19.47 -9.58 -7.73
C SER A 71 -19.11 -10.69 -8.72
N MET A 72 -18.46 -10.31 -9.84
CA MET A 72 -18.05 -11.22 -10.89
C MET A 72 -17.14 -12.35 -10.37
N ALA A 73 -16.25 -12.06 -9.41
CA ALA A 73 -15.39 -13.08 -8.80
C ALA A 73 -16.16 -14.21 -8.10
N HIS A 74 -17.38 -13.93 -7.62
CA HIS A 74 -18.25 -14.94 -7.00
C HIS A 74 -19.14 -15.68 -7.99
N GLU A 75 -19.37 -15.10 -9.17
CA GLU A 75 -20.23 -15.66 -10.22
C GLU A 75 -19.45 -16.52 -11.22
N VAL A 76 -18.18 -16.18 -11.49
CA VAL A 76 -17.34 -16.89 -12.45
C VAL A 76 -16.85 -18.23 -11.87
N PRO A 77 -16.97 -19.35 -12.61
CA PRO A 77 -16.42 -20.64 -12.19
C PRO A 77 -14.91 -20.57 -11.92
N GLY A 78 -14.51 -20.98 -10.72
CA GLY A 78 -13.11 -20.91 -10.28
C GLY A 78 -12.59 -19.50 -10.01
N GLY A 79 -13.43 -18.47 -10.11
CA GLY A 79 -13.10 -17.07 -9.83
C GLY A 79 -12.66 -16.85 -8.38
N LYS A 80 -11.71 -15.92 -8.20
CA LYS A 80 -11.24 -15.50 -6.87
C LYS A 80 -11.12 -14.00 -6.77
N LEU A 81 -11.65 -13.44 -5.69
CA LEU A 81 -11.42 -12.06 -5.30
C LEU A 81 -10.20 -11.98 -4.39
N ILE A 82 -9.29 -11.06 -4.69
CA ILE A 82 -8.15 -10.71 -3.86
C ILE A 82 -8.24 -9.23 -3.53
N MET A 83 -8.47 -8.91 -2.25
CA MET A 83 -8.45 -7.54 -1.75
C MET A 83 -7.12 -7.22 -1.09
N ALA A 84 -6.31 -6.38 -1.73
CA ALA A 84 -5.05 -5.90 -1.20
C ALA A 84 -5.27 -4.68 -0.29
N ILE A 85 -4.83 -4.77 0.96
CA ILE A 85 -4.98 -3.72 1.97
C ILE A 85 -3.64 -3.56 2.67
N ARG A 86 -3.11 -2.34 2.73
CA ARG A 86 -1.94 -2.04 3.59
C ARG A 86 -2.33 -2.32 5.04
N ALA A 87 -1.52 -3.00 5.85
CA ALA A 87 -1.89 -3.27 7.24
C ALA A 87 -2.02 -1.99 8.09
N THR A 88 -1.28 -0.93 7.73
CA THR A 88 -1.30 0.35 8.44
C THR A 88 -1.34 1.56 7.49
N ARG A 89 -1.73 2.72 8.03
CA ARG A 89 -1.63 4.02 7.38
C ARG A 89 -1.06 5.08 8.34
N GLY A 90 -0.46 6.12 7.78
CA GLY A 90 0.18 7.19 8.56
C GLY A 90 1.54 6.80 9.13
N SER A 91 2.10 7.66 9.98
CA SER A 91 3.44 7.52 10.54
C SER A 91 3.50 8.11 11.96
N GLY A 92 4.47 7.66 12.75
CA GLY A 92 4.70 8.18 14.11
C GLY A 92 3.42 8.18 14.96
N LYS A 93 3.10 9.34 15.55
CA LYS A 93 1.89 9.53 16.39
C LYS A 93 0.57 9.40 15.62
N LYS A 94 0.59 9.46 14.28
CA LYS A 94 -0.59 9.35 13.41
C LYS A 94 -0.74 7.96 12.80
N LEU A 95 0.12 7.01 13.16
CA LEU A 95 0.03 5.64 12.68
C LEU A 95 -1.29 5.00 13.14
N LYS A 96 -2.03 4.41 12.22
CA LYS A 96 -3.30 3.72 12.47
C LYS A 96 -3.32 2.38 11.75
N SER A 97 -4.02 1.41 12.33
CA SER A 97 -4.33 0.15 11.65
C SER A 97 -5.37 0.36 10.54
N ASN A 98 -5.21 -0.35 9.43
CA ASN A 98 -6.24 -0.51 8.40
C ASN A 98 -6.99 -1.84 8.55
N ILE A 99 -6.55 -2.74 9.43
CA ILE A 99 -7.38 -3.83 9.94
C ILE A 99 -8.01 -3.34 11.24
N VAL A 100 -9.33 -3.15 11.26
CA VAL A 100 -10.07 -2.55 12.36
C VAL A 100 -11.17 -3.48 12.86
N TYR A 101 -11.69 -3.27 14.07
CA TYR A 101 -12.82 -4.05 14.55
C TYR A 101 -14.09 -3.75 13.74
N ASN A 102 -14.43 -2.47 13.62
CA ASN A 102 -15.55 -1.93 12.84
C ASN A 102 -15.13 -0.64 12.10
N TYR A 103 -15.93 -0.20 11.15
CA TYR A 103 -15.70 1.02 10.37
C TYR A 103 -17.04 1.67 10.01
N GLY A 104 -17.10 3.00 10.04
CA GLY A 104 -18.31 3.79 9.76
C GLY A 104 -18.80 3.79 8.30
N HIS A 105 -18.10 3.11 7.38
CA HIS A 105 -18.45 3.00 5.97
C HIS A 105 -18.21 1.59 5.44
N THR A 106 -18.89 1.20 4.37
CA THR A 106 -18.68 -0.11 3.72
C THR A 106 -18.97 0.00 2.23
N SER A 107 -17.94 -0.22 1.42
CA SER A 107 -18.04 -0.30 -0.04
C SER A 107 -18.30 -1.75 -0.47
N ILE A 108 -17.54 -2.69 0.10
CA ILE A 108 -17.69 -4.13 -0.14
C ILE A 108 -18.19 -4.81 1.14
N PRO A 109 -19.44 -5.31 1.16
CA PRO A 109 -20.00 -5.95 2.35
C PRO A 109 -19.36 -7.32 2.60
N LYS A 110 -19.40 -7.76 3.86
CA LYS A 110 -18.87 -9.06 4.30
C LYS A 110 -19.36 -10.27 3.49
N TYR A 111 -20.50 -10.18 2.82
CA TYR A 111 -21.04 -11.29 2.01
C TYR A 111 -20.29 -11.49 0.68
N LEU A 112 -19.53 -10.48 0.23
CA LEU A 112 -18.71 -10.53 -0.97
C LEU A 112 -17.21 -10.72 -0.65
N ARG A 113 -16.86 -11.04 0.60
CA ARG A 113 -15.48 -11.30 1.03
C ARG A 113 -14.92 -12.60 0.42
N ASP A 114 -13.62 -12.62 0.12
CA ASP A 114 -12.92 -13.82 -0.34
C ASP A 114 -11.52 -13.93 0.27
N ILE A 115 -10.53 -13.30 -0.36
CA ILE A 115 -9.14 -13.26 0.13
C ILE A 115 -8.78 -11.81 0.46
N VAL A 116 -8.18 -11.59 1.63
CA VAL A 116 -7.57 -10.31 2.01
C VAL A 116 -6.06 -10.50 2.12
N VAL A 117 -5.29 -9.59 1.53
CA VAL A 117 -3.83 -9.63 1.53
C VAL A 117 -3.29 -8.34 2.12
N THR A 118 -2.38 -8.48 3.09
CA THR A 118 -1.54 -7.37 3.57
C THR A 118 -0.08 -7.72 3.30
N GLU A 119 0.83 -6.78 3.60
CA GLU A 119 2.27 -7.04 3.58
C GLU A 119 2.72 -8.16 4.55
N TYR A 120 1.85 -8.59 5.48
CA TYR A 120 2.16 -9.60 6.48
C TYR A 120 1.60 -10.99 6.19
N GLY A 121 0.71 -11.12 5.19
CA GLY A 121 0.18 -12.42 4.81
C GLY A 121 -1.16 -12.37 4.10
N ILE A 122 -1.79 -13.54 4.03
CA ILE A 122 -3.02 -13.80 3.29
C ILE A 122 -4.06 -14.37 4.26
N ALA A 123 -5.23 -13.75 4.32
CA ALA A 123 -6.40 -14.26 5.02
C ALA A 123 -7.43 -14.74 3.98
N HIS A 124 -7.64 -16.06 3.91
CA HIS A 124 -8.69 -16.66 3.06
C HIS A 124 -9.95 -16.86 3.90
N ILE A 125 -10.94 -16.00 3.69
CA ILE A 125 -12.07 -15.79 4.61
C ILE A 125 -13.44 -16.11 3.98
N LYS A 126 -13.46 -16.65 2.75
CA LYS A 126 -14.68 -17.16 2.12
C LYS A 126 -15.16 -18.44 2.80
N GLY A 127 -16.46 -18.54 3.07
CA GLY A 127 -17.10 -19.78 3.50
C GLY A 127 -16.79 -20.26 4.91
N ILE A 128 -16.12 -19.44 5.74
CA ILE A 128 -15.81 -19.78 7.14
C ILE A 128 -16.59 -18.88 8.13
N SER A 129 -16.64 -19.28 9.41
CA SER A 129 -17.43 -18.60 10.44
C SER A 129 -16.83 -17.24 10.84
N ASP A 130 -17.66 -16.31 11.30
CA ASP A 130 -17.21 -14.96 11.68
C ASP A 130 -16.10 -14.95 12.74
N GLY A 131 -16.07 -15.92 13.65
CA GLY A 131 -14.98 -16.06 14.63
C GLY A 131 -13.66 -16.45 13.98
N ARG A 132 -13.67 -17.46 13.10
CA ARG A 132 -12.49 -17.86 12.32
C ARG A 132 -11.98 -16.71 11.44
N ILE A 133 -12.87 -15.89 10.90
CA ILE A 133 -12.49 -14.72 10.10
C ILE A 133 -11.78 -13.67 10.95
N ALA A 134 -12.29 -13.40 12.15
CA ALA A 134 -11.61 -12.49 13.06
C ALA A 134 -10.18 -12.99 13.36
N GLU A 135 -9.99 -14.31 13.57
CA GLU A 135 -8.65 -14.89 13.71
C GLU A 135 -7.77 -14.64 12.49
N GLU A 136 -8.24 -15.00 11.28
CA GLU A 136 -7.48 -14.84 10.04
C GLU A 136 -7.14 -13.37 9.74
N MET A 137 -8.06 -12.45 9.98
CA MET A 137 -7.84 -11.01 9.80
C MET A 137 -6.81 -10.47 10.81
N ILE A 138 -6.81 -10.94 12.06
CA ILE A 138 -5.83 -10.56 13.08
C ILE A 138 -4.43 -11.08 12.70
N LYS A 139 -4.33 -12.28 12.13
CA LYS A 139 -3.04 -12.88 11.69
C LYS A 139 -2.33 -12.05 10.62
N ILE A 140 -3.07 -11.29 9.81
CA ILE A 140 -2.51 -10.42 8.76
C ILE A 140 -2.44 -8.94 9.19
N ALA A 141 -2.84 -8.61 10.42
CA ALA A 141 -2.72 -7.27 10.97
C ALA A 141 -1.29 -6.98 11.46
N ASP A 142 -0.96 -5.70 11.56
CA ASP A 142 0.30 -5.24 12.15
C ASP A 142 0.33 -5.54 13.66
N SER A 143 1.44 -6.11 14.15
CA SER A 143 1.56 -6.59 15.52
C SER A 143 1.47 -5.49 16.57
N ARG A 144 1.66 -4.21 16.21
CA ARG A 144 1.41 -3.09 17.11
C ARG A 144 -0.07 -2.91 17.46
N PHE A 145 -0.98 -3.40 16.61
CA PHE A 145 -2.44 -3.23 16.76
C PHE A 145 -3.18 -4.54 17.07
N GLN A 146 -2.55 -5.69 16.80
CA GLN A 146 -3.07 -7.01 17.13
C GLN A 146 -3.64 -7.16 18.56
N PRO A 147 -2.98 -6.69 19.64
CA PRO A 147 -3.53 -6.82 21.00
C PRO A 147 -4.87 -6.10 21.19
N GLN A 148 -5.05 -4.94 20.57
CA GLN A 148 -6.32 -4.21 20.64
C GLN A 148 -7.42 -4.96 19.88
N LEU A 149 -7.12 -5.48 18.69
CA LEU A 149 -8.07 -6.24 17.89
C LEU A 149 -8.55 -7.49 18.62
N VAL A 150 -7.63 -8.23 19.27
CA VAL A 150 -7.99 -9.39 20.09
C VAL A 150 -8.89 -9.00 21.26
N ARG A 151 -8.56 -7.91 21.98
CA ARG A 151 -9.40 -7.43 23.10
C ARG A 151 -10.82 -7.08 22.66
N GLU A 152 -10.97 -6.32 21.57
CA GLU A 152 -12.31 -5.96 21.06
C GLU A 152 -13.08 -7.19 20.59
N ALA A 153 -12.41 -8.11 19.89
CA ALA A 153 -13.05 -9.34 19.42
C ALA A 153 -13.48 -10.25 20.58
N LYS A 154 -12.68 -10.41 21.63
CA LYS A 154 -13.07 -11.15 22.85
C LYS A 154 -14.23 -10.48 23.57
N LYS A 155 -14.16 -9.16 23.78
CA LYS A 155 -15.20 -8.35 24.44
C LYS A 155 -16.57 -8.52 23.79
N HIS A 156 -16.61 -8.68 22.46
CA HIS A 156 -17.85 -8.84 21.69
C HIS A 156 -18.15 -10.30 21.30
N GLY A 157 -17.50 -11.28 21.94
CA GLY A 157 -17.79 -12.70 21.73
C GLY A 157 -17.44 -13.23 20.34
N LYS A 158 -16.55 -12.55 19.60
CA LYS A 158 -16.02 -13.01 18.31
C LYS A 158 -14.86 -13.97 18.46
N LEU A 159 -14.17 -13.94 19.59
CA LEU A 159 -13.09 -14.87 19.92
C LEU A 159 -13.31 -15.47 21.31
N PRO A 160 -12.87 -16.73 21.54
CA PRO A 160 -12.79 -17.33 22.87
C PRO A 160 -11.97 -16.50 23.84
N ALA A 161 -12.29 -16.57 25.14
CA ALA A 161 -11.60 -15.81 26.19
C ALA A 161 -10.11 -16.20 26.31
N ASP A 162 -9.77 -17.44 25.99
CA ASP A 162 -8.44 -18.04 26.01
C ASP A 162 -7.70 -17.92 24.66
N TYR A 163 -8.33 -17.36 23.61
CA TYR A 163 -7.68 -17.22 22.31
C TYR A 163 -6.36 -16.43 22.41
N GLU A 164 -5.32 -16.99 21.81
CA GLU A 164 -4.06 -16.32 21.57
C GLU A 164 -3.71 -16.36 20.09
N ILE A 165 -3.04 -15.31 19.61
CA ILE A 165 -2.51 -15.27 18.24
C ILE A 165 -1.42 -16.33 18.12
N PRO A 166 -1.36 -17.17 17.08
CA PRO A 166 -0.25 -18.11 16.93
C PRO A 166 1.10 -17.38 16.78
N GLU A 167 2.18 -17.97 17.30
CA GLU A 167 3.49 -17.31 17.46
C GLU A 167 4.03 -16.73 16.15
N GLU A 168 3.88 -17.46 15.05
CA GLU A 168 4.38 -17.09 13.72
C GLU A 168 3.77 -15.77 13.18
N TYR A 169 2.61 -15.36 13.71
CA TYR A 169 1.90 -14.13 13.34
C TYR A 169 2.09 -12.99 14.34
N ARG A 170 2.82 -13.19 15.46
CA ARG A 170 3.06 -12.16 16.49
C ARG A 170 4.19 -11.18 16.14
N ASN A 171 4.87 -11.38 15.00
CA ASN A 171 6.02 -10.58 14.57
C ASN A 171 5.76 -9.83 13.25
N ASN A 172 4.55 -9.34 13.04
CA ASN A 172 4.13 -8.59 11.86
C ASN A 172 4.51 -7.10 12.01
N TYR A 173 5.79 -6.82 11.83
CA TYR A 173 6.34 -5.46 11.85
C TYR A 173 7.01 -5.10 10.52
N PRO A 174 7.08 -3.80 10.15
CA PRO A 174 7.71 -3.37 8.91
C PRO A 174 9.14 -3.89 8.75
N GLU A 175 9.88 -4.00 9.85
CA GLU A 175 11.26 -4.48 9.88
C GLU A 175 11.40 -5.93 9.37
N LYS A 176 10.39 -6.79 9.60
CA LYS A 176 10.36 -8.16 9.07
C LYS A 176 10.28 -8.16 7.55
N VAL A 177 9.39 -7.33 6.99
CA VAL A 177 9.20 -7.19 5.55
C VAL A 177 10.43 -6.53 4.91
N ASP A 178 10.95 -5.47 5.52
CA ASP A 178 12.15 -4.78 5.03
C ASP A 178 13.38 -5.69 5.02
N SER A 179 13.57 -6.50 6.07
CA SER A 179 14.67 -7.45 6.15
C SER A 179 14.54 -8.55 5.09
N PHE A 180 13.32 -9.05 4.88
CA PHE A 180 13.02 -9.98 3.80
C PHE A 180 13.38 -9.36 2.45
N ILE A 181 12.82 -8.20 2.10
CA ILE A 181 13.07 -7.53 0.81
C ILE A 181 14.56 -7.25 0.59
N LYS A 182 15.26 -6.72 1.59
CA LYS A 182 16.71 -6.43 1.50
C LYS A 182 17.54 -7.65 1.15
N SER A 183 17.20 -8.82 1.70
CA SER A 183 17.94 -10.07 1.41
C SER A 183 17.86 -10.49 -0.06
N TYR A 184 16.75 -10.18 -0.73
CA TYR A 184 16.57 -10.45 -2.17
C TYR A 184 17.14 -9.32 -3.03
N GLN A 185 17.07 -8.07 -2.57
CA GLN A 185 17.72 -6.94 -3.24
C GLN A 185 19.24 -7.10 -3.28
N ALA A 186 19.85 -7.63 -2.22
CA ALA A 186 21.27 -7.99 -2.21
C ALA A 186 21.65 -9.03 -3.28
N LYS A 187 20.68 -9.83 -3.76
CA LYS A 187 20.83 -10.81 -4.85
C LYS A 187 20.48 -10.23 -6.23
N GLY A 188 20.22 -8.92 -6.33
CA GLY A 188 19.80 -8.26 -7.57
C GLY A 188 18.32 -8.43 -7.93
N LEU A 189 17.50 -9.00 -7.05
CA LEU A 189 16.05 -9.17 -7.21
C LEU A 189 15.29 -7.97 -6.63
N PHE A 190 13.97 -7.88 -6.85
CA PHE A 190 13.11 -6.77 -6.40
C PHE A 190 13.69 -5.38 -6.69
N LYS A 191 14.16 -5.19 -7.93
CA LYS A 191 14.51 -3.87 -8.45
C LYS A 191 13.31 -2.94 -8.30
N LEU A 192 13.55 -1.66 -8.01
CA LEU A 192 12.50 -0.67 -7.81
C LEU A 192 11.55 -0.59 -9.01
N PHE A 193 12.09 -0.77 -10.22
CA PHE A 193 11.36 -0.78 -11.48
C PHE A 193 11.70 -2.06 -12.27
N PRO A 194 11.06 -3.19 -11.94
CA PRO A 194 11.43 -4.49 -12.51
C PRO A 194 11.04 -4.63 -13.99
N PHE A 195 10.12 -3.80 -14.49
CA PHE A 195 9.62 -3.80 -15.87
C PHE A 195 10.13 -2.60 -16.70
N GLY A 196 11.18 -1.93 -16.23
CA GLY A 196 11.64 -0.66 -16.82
C GLY A 196 10.89 0.55 -16.28
N THR A 197 11.45 1.74 -16.49
CA THR A 197 10.85 3.02 -16.11
C THR A 197 11.48 4.16 -16.90
N ASP A 198 10.71 5.22 -17.11
CA ASP A 198 11.24 6.51 -17.58
C ASP A 198 11.88 7.33 -16.44
N VAL A 199 11.75 6.86 -15.19
CA VAL A 199 12.36 7.50 -14.01
C VAL A 199 13.85 7.24 -14.01
N LEU A 200 14.64 8.31 -14.07
CA LEU A 200 16.09 8.25 -14.03
C LEU A 200 16.59 7.79 -12.64
N PRO A 201 17.76 7.12 -12.55
CA PRO A 201 18.34 6.71 -11.28
C PRO A 201 18.46 7.86 -10.26
N GLU A 202 18.80 9.06 -10.73
CA GLU A 202 18.94 10.26 -9.92
C GLU A 202 17.60 10.70 -9.32
N GLU A 203 16.52 10.61 -10.09
CA GLU A 203 15.17 10.95 -9.65
C GLU A 203 14.67 9.98 -8.60
N ALA A 204 14.95 8.69 -8.75
CA ALA A 204 14.61 7.68 -7.76
C ALA A 204 15.31 7.97 -6.41
N VAL A 205 16.60 8.31 -6.45
CA VAL A 205 17.39 8.67 -5.25
C VAL A 205 16.89 9.97 -4.64
N LEU A 206 16.60 11.00 -5.45
CA LEU A 206 16.04 12.28 -5.00
C LEU A 206 14.70 12.08 -4.30
N ALA A 207 13.78 11.34 -4.94
CA ALA A 207 12.45 11.07 -4.40
C ALA A 207 12.53 10.34 -3.06
N ALA A 208 13.38 9.31 -2.96
CA ALA A 208 13.59 8.59 -1.70
C ALA A 208 14.19 9.48 -0.61
N SER A 209 15.23 10.26 -0.94
CA SER A 209 15.93 11.12 0.03
C SER A 209 15.04 12.25 0.55
N LEU A 210 14.28 12.92 -0.33
CA LEU A 210 13.35 13.98 0.06
C LEU A 210 12.18 13.46 0.90
N LYS A 211 11.63 12.29 0.56
CA LYS A 211 10.64 11.62 1.41
C LYS A 211 11.20 11.28 2.79
N GLY A 212 12.45 10.80 2.85
CA GLY A 212 13.16 10.53 4.10
C GLY A 212 13.34 11.79 4.94
N LEU A 213 13.75 12.92 4.34
CA LEU A 213 13.86 14.20 5.04
C LEU A 213 12.50 14.69 5.56
N LYS A 214 11.44 14.55 4.77
CA LYS A 214 10.07 14.90 5.20
C LYS A 214 9.64 14.07 6.41
N ALA A 215 9.83 12.75 6.38
CA ALA A 215 9.50 11.88 7.52
C ALA A 215 10.35 12.21 8.77
N TYR A 216 11.64 12.49 8.57
CA TYR A 216 12.52 12.92 9.67
C TYR A 216 12.08 14.26 10.26
N LYS A 217 11.62 15.21 9.44
CA LYS A 217 11.06 16.50 9.90
C LYS A 217 9.82 16.31 10.77
N GLU A 218 8.92 15.41 10.39
CA GLU A 218 7.71 15.09 11.16
C GLU A 218 8.05 14.50 12.54
N LEU A 219 9.10 13.68 12.62
CA LEU A 219 9.55 13.07 13.87
C LEU A 219 10.41 14.01 14.74
N LYS A 220 11.27 14.82 14.12
CA LYS A 220 12.28 15.65 14.79
C LYS A 220 12.32 17.07 14.20
N PRO A 221 11.28 17.90 14.41
CA PRO A 221 11.14 19.19 13.75
C PRO A 221 12.28 20.15 14.10
N VAL A 222 12.56 20.34 15.39
CA VAL A 222 13.62 21.24 15.88
C VAL A 222 14.99 20.83 15.36
N ARG A 223 15.33 19.54 15.44
CA ARG A 223 16.63 19.02 14.95
C ARG A 223 16.78 19.15 13.44
N THR A 224 15.68 19.14 12.69
CA THR A 224 15.71 19.34 11.24
C THR A 224 16.06 20.78 10.89
N ILE A 225 15.52 21.77 11.63
CA ILE A 225 15.88 23.19 11.45
C ILE A 225 17.38 23.40 11.65
N PHE A 226 17.94 22.90 12.76
CA PHE A 226 19.38 22.98 13.02
C PHE A 226 20.22 22.30 11.94
N LYS A 227 19.80 21.13 11.43
CA LYS A 227 20.48 20.47 10.31
C LYS A 227 20.49 21.32 9.05
N LEU A 228 19.35 21.91 8.68
CA LEU A 228 19.26 22.76 7.49
C LEU A 228 20.12 24.01 7.64
N LEU A 229 20.08 24.68 8.79
CA LEU A 229 20.94 25.84 9.07
C LEU A 229 22.43 25.49 9.01
N ALA A 230 22.83 24.36 9.61
CA ALA A 230 24.22 23.90 9.52
C ALA A 230 24.63 23.54 8.08
N GLU A 231 23.70 23.08 7.25
CA GLU A 231 23.94 22.77 5.84
C GLU A 231 24.15 24.03 4.99
N MET A 232 23.51 25.15 5.35
CA MET A 232 23.68 26.44 4.65
C MET A 232 25.14 26.94 4.65
N LEU A 233 25.90 26.59 5.69
CA LEU A 233 27.29 27.02 5.87
C LEU A 233 28.31 26.10 5.16
N LYS A 234 27.90 24.92 4.69
CA LYS A 234 28.81 23.94 4.09
C LYS A 234 28.98 24.16 2.59
N SER A 235 30.09 23.70 2.02
CA SER A 235 30.26 23.63 0.57
C SER A 235 29.35 22.56 -0.05
N VAL A 236 29.06 22.70 -1.34
CA VAL A 236 28.30 21.71 -2.11
C VAL A 236 29.23 20.54 -2.45
N PRO A 237 28.90 19.29 -2.08
CA PRO A 237 29.70 18.13 -2.46
C PRO A 237 29.62 17.86 -3.96
N GLU A 238 30.73 17.49 -4.59
CA GLU A 238 30.77 17.13 -6.02
C GLU A 238 29.84 15.94 -6.35
N LYS A 239 29.75 14.95 -5.44
CA LYS A 239 28.81 13.82 -5.55
C LYS A 239 27.34 14.26 -5.62
N ALA A 240 27.00 15.49 -5.22
CA ALA A 240 25.65 16.01 -5.32
C ALA A 240 25.29 16.53 -6.73
N ALA A 241 26.29 16.80 -7.59
CA ALA A 241 26.12 17.43 -8.89
C ALA A 241 25.03 16.80 -9.78
N PRO A 242 24.98 15.47 -10.03
CA PRO A 242 23.95 14.90 -10.91
C PRO A 242 22.53 15.12 -10.37
N TYR A 243 22.35 15.10 -9.04
CA TYR A 243 21.06 15.34 -8.41
C TYR A 243 20.65 16.81 -8.46
N LEU A 244 21.60 17.73 -8.27
CA LEU A 244 21.35 19.16 -8.36
C LEU A 244 21.04 19.57 -9.80
N LYS A 245 21.75 19.00 -10.78
CA LYS A 245 21.47 19.19 -12.21
C LYS A 245 20.05 18.80 -12.56
N ARG A 246 19.62 17.62 -12.09
CA ARG A 246 18.26 17.12 -12.35
C ARG A 246 17.17 18.05 -11.80
N MET A 247 17.45 18.75 -10.70
CA MET A 247 16.55 19.69 -10.03
C MET A 247 16.69 21.14 -10.51
N ASP A 248 17.59 21.44 -11.45
CA ASP A 248 17.96 22.80 -11.87
C ASP A 248 18.51 23.67 -10.73
N LEU A 249 19.35 23.07 -9.87
CA LEU A 249 19.90 23.68 -8.66
C LEU A 249 21.44 23.66 -8.60
N GLU A 250 22.14 23.44 -9.71
CA GLU A 250 23.61 23.52 -9.73
C GLU A 250 24.11 24.94 -9.44
N ASN A 251 23.46 25.94 -10.05
CA ASN A 251 23.85 27.35 -9.98
C ASN A 251 22.67 28.21 -9.48
N PRO A 252 22.36 28.20 -8.17
CA PRO A 252 21.23 28.93 -7.62
C PRO A 252 21.40 30.45 -7.80
N LYS A 253 20.39 31.10 -8.39
CA LYS A 253 20.40 32.52 -8.76
C LYS A 253 19.89 33.44 -7.65
N ASN A 254 19.12 32.88 -6.71
CA ASN A 254 18.50 33.63 -5.62
C ASN A 254 18.54 32.84 -4.30
N PHE A 255 18.17 33.51 -3.21
CA PHE A 255 18.18 32.90 -1.88
C PHE A 255 17.25 31.69 -1.76
N SER A 256 16.10 31.71 -2.45
CA SER A 256 15.14 30.61 -2.45
C SER A 256 15.74 29.34 -3.07
N GLU A 257 16.34 29.45 -4.25
CA GLU A 257 17.03 28.35 -4.93
C GLU A 257 18.22 27.85 -4.11
N ARG A 258 18.98 28.75 -3.47
CA ARG A 258 20.06 28.35 -2.57
C ARG A 258 19.53 27.53 -1.38
N PHE A 259 18.40 27.93 -0.80
CA PHE A 259 17.75 27.17 0.27
C PHE A 259 17.24 25.81 -0.21
N GLN A 260 16.65 25.73 -1.41
CA GLN A 260 16.24 24.47 -2.03
C GLN A 260 17.43 23.54 -2.30
N GLN A 261 18.52 24.05 -2.85
CA GLN A 261 19.76 23.31 -3.10
C GLN A 261 20.29 22.69 -1.80
N LYS A 262 20.36 23.49 -0.72
CA LYS A 262 20.81 23.01 0.59
C LYS A 262 19.85 22.01 1.22
N THR A 263 18.55 22.16 0.97
CA THR A 263 17.55 21.18 1.41
C THR A 263 17.76 19.83 0.71
N VAL A 264 18.02 19.83 -0.60
CA VAL A 264 18.33 18.60 -1.36
C VAL A 264 19.61 17.94 -0.84
N ILE A 265 20.67 18.72 -0.60
CA ILE A 265 21.93 18.20 -0.04
C ILE A 265 21.72 17.61 1.37
N ALA A 266 20.97 18.30 2.23
CA ALA A 266 20.63 17.79 3.56
C ALA A 266 19.85 16.46 3.48
N ALA A 267 18.93 16.34 2.53
CA ALA A 267 18.18 15.11 2.28
C ALA A 267 19.09 13.96 1.82
N LEU A 268 19.97 14.21 0.84
CA LEU A 268 20.91 13.22 0.32
C LEU A 268 21.89 12.73 1.40
N ARG A 269 22.41 13.64 2.24
CA ARG A 269 23.27 13.28 3.38
C ARG A 269 22.53 12.47 4.43
N LEU A 270 21.29 12.86 4.75
CA LEU A 270 20.47 12.10 5.70
C LEU A 270 20.26 10.66 5.21
N ALA A 271 20.15 10.46 3.90
CA ALA A 271 20.02 9.17 3.26
C ALA A 271 21.37 8.47 2.98
N SER A 272 22.50 9.03 3.42
CA SER A 272 23.86 8.52 3.15
C SER A 272 24.15 8.29 1.66
N ARG A 273 23.64 9.18 0.79
CA ARG A 273 23.84 9.14 -0.66
C ARG A 273 25.01 10.00 -1.13
N ILE A 274 25.45 10.94 -0.29
CA ILE A 274 26.60 11.83 -0.49
C ILE A 274 27.34 12.07 0.83
#